data_AF-A0A5K0UY97-F1
#
_entry.id   AF-A0A5K0UY97-F1
#
_cell.length_a   1.000
_cell.length_b   1.000
_cell.length_c   1.000
_cell.angle_alpha   90.00
_cell.angle_beta   90.00
_cell.angle_gamma   90.00
#
_symmetry.space_group_name_H-M   'P 1'
#
loop_
_entity.id
_entity.type
_entity.pdbx_description
1 polymer ?
#
loop_
_entity_poly.entity_id
_entity_poly.type
_entity_poly.pdbx_seq_one_letter_code
_entity_poly.pdbx_strand_id
1 'polypeptide(L)' 'MTGKDKDYRYMATSDLLNELSKESFKVESDLEIKLSNTVLQQLDDAAGDVSGLAVK' A
#
# COMPACT_ATOMS: atom_id res chain seq x y z
N MET A 1 0.83 9.74 4.32
CA MET A 1 2.04 9.48 5.14
C MET A 1 3.18 10.43 4.75
N THR A 2 3.30 11.64 5.31
CA THR A 2 4.25 12.65 4.77
C THR A 2 5.60 12.75 5.50
N GLY A 3 5.80 12.04 6.61
CA GLY A 3 6.99 12.21 7.47
C GLY A 3 8.10 11.14 7.33
N LYS A 4 7.88 10.05 6.60
CA LYS A 4 8.91 9.00 6.36
C LYS A 4 9.65 9.28 5.05
N ASP A 5 10.83 8.69 4.85
CA ASP A 5 11.55 8.78 3.57
C ASP A 5 10.69 8.29 2.38
N LYS A 6 10.76 8.96 1.23
CA LYS A 6 9.93 8.64 0.05
C LYS A 6 10.20 7.24 -0.46
N ASP A 7 11.48 6.86 -0.58
CA ASP A 7 11.87 5.58 -1.16
C ASP A 7 11.45 4.43 -0.25
N TYR A 8 11.50 4.64 1.07
CA TYR A 8 10.91 3.72 2.03
C TYR A 8 9.40 3.52 1.81
N ARG A 9 8.63 4.60 1.61
CA ARG A 9 7.18 4.51 1.38
C ARG A 9 6.86 3.84 0.05
N TYR A 10 7.63 4.16 -0.99
CA TYR A 10 7.53 3.52 -2.29
C TYR A 10 7.79 2.01 -2.19
N MET A 11 8.87 1.61 -1.52
CA MET A 11 9.22 0.21 -1.29
C MET A 11 8.10 -0.51 -0.53
N ALA A 12 7.62 0.05 0.57
CA ALA A 12 6.53 -0.54 1.36
C ALA A 12 5.23 -0.71 0.54
N THR A 13 4.91 0.26 -0.32
CA THR A 13 3.72 0.20 -1.19
C THR A 13 3.90 -0.83 -2.31
N SER A 14 5.09 -0.90 -2.90
CA SER A 14 5.44 -1.90 -3.91
C SER A 14 5.42 -3.32 -3.34
N ASP A 15 5.96 -3.54 -2.15
CA ASP A 15 5.96 -4.85 -1.49
C ASP A 15 4.54 -5.29 -1.18
N LEU A 16 3.69 -4.37 -0.71
CA LEU A 16 2.29 -4.65 -0.47
C LEU A 16 1.56 -5.04 -1.76
N LEU A 17 1.70 -4.27 -2.83
CA LEU A 17 1.12 -4.58 -4.13
C LEU A 17 1.53 -5.98 -4.62
N ASN A 18 2.81 -6.30 -4.50
CA ASN A 18 3.35 -7.60 -4.91
C ASN A 18 2.78 -8.75 -4.08
N GLU A 19 2.57 -8.56 -2.78
CA GLU A 19 1.96 -9.57 -1.91
C GLU A 19 0.48 -9.80 -2.27
N LEU A 20 -0.28 -8.71 -2.45
CA LEU A 20 -1.70 -8.78 -2.81
C LEU A 20 -1.93 -9.39 -4.19
N SER A 21 -0.97 -9.26 -5.11
CA SER A 21 -1.04 -9.82 -6.46
C SER A 21 -0.81 -11.34 -6.51
N LYS A 22 -0.43 -11.98 -5.41
CA LYS A 22 -0.22 -13.44 -5.38
C LYS A 22 -1.56 -14.17 -5.38
N GLU A 23 -1.71 -15.18 -6.24
CA GLU A 23 -2.90 -16.05 -6.26
C GLU A 23 -3.16 -16.75 -4.92
N SER A 24 -2.11 -16.98 -4.14
CA SER A 24 -2.20 -17.60 -2.81
C SER A 24 -2.62 -16.62 -1.71
N PHE A 25 -2.73 -15.33 -1.99
CA PHE A 25 -3.09 -14.34 -0.98
C PHE A 25 -4.50 -14.60 -0.44
N LYS A 26 -4.58 -14.72 0.88
CA LYS A 26 -5.84 -14.84 1.62
C LYS A 26 -5.78 -13.89 2.78
N VAL A 27 -6.90 -13.23 3.05
CA VAL A 27 -7.02 -12.22 4.08
C VAL A 27 -8.24 -12.51 4.94
N GLU A 28 -8.09 -12.33 6.24
CA GLU A 28 -9.20 -12.45 7.20
C GLU A 28 -9.88 -11.08 7.36
N SER A 29 -11.15 -11.08 7.77
CA SER A 29 -12.00 -9.88 7.81
C SER A 29 -11.39 -8.69 8.57
N ASP A 30 -10.72 -8.95 9.69
CA ASP A 30 -10.07 -7.91 10.50
C ASP A 30 -8.83 -7.32 9.80
N LEU A 31 -8.14 -8.14 9.02
CA LEU A 31 -6.98 -7.71 8.26
C LEU A 31 -7.39 -6.94 7.00
N GLU A 32 -8.53 -7.28 6.37
CA GLU A 32 -9.09 -6.52 5.25
C GLU A 32 -9.31 -5.06 5.63
N ILE A 33 -9.92 -4.78 6.78
CA ILE A 33 -10.17 -3.40 7.23
C ILE A 33 -8.86 -2.62 7.38
N LYS A 34 -7.84 -3.23 7.98
CA LYS A 34 -6.52 -2.60 8.15
C LYS A 34 -5.84 -2.37 6.80
N LEU A 35 -5.95 -3.35 5.91
CA LEU A 35 -5.38 -3.30 4.57
C LEU A 35 -6.02 -2.17 3.76
N SER A 36 -7.36 -2.09 3.72
CA SER A 36 -8.08 -1.02 3.04
C SER A 36 -7.68 0.36 3.56
N ASN A 37 -7.61 0.53 4.88
CA ASN A 37 -7.15 1.80 5.48
C ASN A 37 -5.70 2.12 5.10
N THR A 38 -4.83 1.12 5.01
CA THR A 38 -3.43 1.30 4.62
C THR A 38 -3.32 1.74 3.16
N VAL A 39 -4.06 1.09 2.24
CA VAL A 39 -4.08 1.46 0.82
C VAL A 39 -4.65 2.87 0.64
N LEU A 40 -5.73 3.24 1.34
CA LEU A 40 -6.28 4.60 1.33
C LEU A 40 -5.23 5.63 1.77
N GLN A 41 -4.46 5.35 2.82
CA GLN A 41 -3.38 6.23 3.26
C GLN A 41 -2.21 6.33 2.26
N GLN A 42 -1.96 5.29 1.46
CA GLN A 42 -0.95 5.30 0.39
C GLN A 42 -1.46 6.07 -0.85
N LEU A 43 -2.77 6.01 -1.14
CA LEU A 43 -3.41 6.81 -2.18
C LEU A 43 -3.32 8.31 -1.87
N ASP A 44 -3.46 8.70 -0.60
CA ASP A 44 -3.30 10.08 -0.13
C ASP A 44 -1.83 10.51 0.04
N ASP A 45 -0.86 9.74 -0.47
CA ASP A 45 0.54 10.13 -0.38
C ASP A 45 0.86 11.34 -1.28
N ALA A 46 1.64 12.29 -0.75
CA ALA A 46 2.02 13.49 -1.47
C ALA A 46 2.96 13.21 -2.65
N ALA A 47 3.65 12.06 -2.65
CA ALA A 47 4.51 11.64 -3.73
C ALA A 47 3.70 10.82 -4.76
N GLY A 48 3.60 11.36 -5.98
CA GLY A 48 2.79 10.76 -7.05
C GLY A 48 3.25 9.37 -7.51
N ASP A 49 4.51 9.02 -7.30
CA ASP A 49 5.05 7.68 -7.55
C ASP A 49 4.53 6.66 -6.54
N VAL A 50 4.39 7.05 -5.26
CA VAL A 50 3.82 6.21 -4.20
C VAL A 50 2.31 6.05 -4.39
N SER A 51 1.56 7.13 -4.55
CA SER A 51 0.11 7.06 -4.76
C SER A 51 -0.26 6.40 -6.08
N GLY A 52 0.60 6.55 -7.10
CA GLY A 52 0.48 5.85 -8.38
C GLY A 52 0.71 4.33 -8.30
N LEU A 53 1.41 3.83 -7.28
CA LEU A 53 1.47 2.38 -7.01
C LEU A 53 0.21 1.89 -6.31
N ALA A 54 -0.35 2.67 -5.38
CA ALA A 54 -1.51 2.26 -4.60
C ALA A 54 -2.82 2.13 -5.41
N VAL A 55 -2.88 2.72 -6.60
CA VAL A 55 -4.01 2.57 -7.55
C VAL A 55 -3.92 1.32 -8.44
N LYS A 56 -2.78 0.61 -8.44
CA LYS A 56 -2.56 -0.58 -9.27
C LYS A 56 -3.05 -1.84 -8.58
#